data_AF-A0A0D0D8K2-F1
#
_entry.id   AF-A0A0D0D8K2-F1
#
_cell.length_a   1.000
_cell.length_b   1.000
_cell.length_c   1.000
_cell.angle_alpha   90.00
_cell.angle_beta   90.00
_cell.angle_gamma   90.00
#
_symmetry.space_group_name_H-M   'P 1'
#
loop_
_entity.id
_entity.type
_entity.pdbx_description
1 polymer ?
#
loop_
_entity_poly.entity_id
_entity_poly.type
_entity_poly.pdbx_seq_one_letter_code
_entity_poly.pdbx_strand_id
1 'polypeptide(L)'
;WIGDIKDANLDVMKHMVQGFITFHYRRASSMKDGSVPWLQISTQRLDYISGKYLPQGAKLREPSKLQSKEVVSLLEFWRDRQKSDPDDVFTFR
;
A
#
# COMPACT_ATOMS: atom_id res chain seq x y z
N TRP A 1 -0.52 -3.97 9.79
CA TRP A 1 0.37 -3.10 10.57
C TRP A 1 1.75 -3.13 9.95
N ILE A 2 2.27 -1.96 9.55
CA ILE A 2 3.63 -1.74 9.07
C ILE A 2 4.54 -1.61 10.29
N GLY A 3 5.56 -2.48 10.37
CA GLY A 3 6.58 -2.47 11.42
C GLY A 3 7.70 -1.46 11.15
N ASP A 4 8.83 -1.61 11.85
CA ASP A 4 10.03 -0.84 11.52
C ASP A 4 10.65 -1.32 10.20
N ILE A 5 11.23 -0.39 9.44
CA ILE A 5 11.82 -0.64 8.11
C ILE A 5 13.31 -0.26 8.05
N LYS A 6 13.89 0.30 9.12
CA LYS A 6 15.26 0.84 9.15
C LYS A 6 16.33 -0.14 8.64
N ASP A 7 16.20 -1.42 8.98
CA ASP A 7 17.17 -2.47 8.61
C ASP A 7 16.59 -3.47 7.58
N ALA A 8 15.41 -3.19 7.03
CA ALA A 8 14.78 -4.06 6.05
C ALA A 8 15.43 -3.87 4.67
N ASN A 9 15.78 -4.98 4.02
CA ASN A 9 16.21 -4.92 2.62
C ASN A 9 15.02 -4.61 1.69
N LEU A 10 15.32 -4.22 0.44
CA LEU A 10 14.29 -3.81 -0.52
C LEU A 10 13.24 -4.90 -0.79
N ASP A 11 13.65 -6.17 -0.86
CA ASP A 11 12.72 -7.26 -1.13
C ASP A 11 11.74 -7.46 0.03
N VAL A 12 12.22 -7.39 1.26
CA VAL A 12 11.37 -7.42 2.46
C VAL A 12 10.39 -6.26 2.43
N MET A 13 10.84 -5.05 2.12
CA MET A 13 9.98 -3.88 2.05
C MET A 13 8.92 -4.00 0.93
N LYS A 14 9.28 -4.55 -0.25
CA LYS A 14 8.32 -4.85 -1.32
C LYS A 14 7.26 -5.85 -0.87
N HIS A 15 7.65 -6.90 -0.14
CA HIS A 15 6.71 -7.86 0.43
C HIS A 15 5.79 -7.21 1.48
N MET A 16 6.29 -6.27 2.28
CA MET A 16 5.46 -5.50 3.21
C MET A 16 4.40 -4.68 2.47
N VAL A 17 4.75 -3.96 1.41
CA VAL A 17 3.79 -3.23 0.56
C VAL A 17 2.76 -4.20 -0.02
N GLN A 18 3.21 -5.35 -0.54
CA GLN A 18 2.33 -6.37 -1.11
C GLN A 18 1.32 -6.89 -0.11
N GLY A 19 1.79 -7.33 1.06
CA GLY A 19 0.97 -7.89 2.11
C GLY A 19 -0.02 -6.87 2.66
N PHE A 20 0.42 -5.64 2.87
CA PHE A 20 -0.43 -4.54 3.33
C PHE A 20 -1.58 -4.28 2.35
N ILE A 21 -1.28 -4.04 1.07
CA ILE A 21 -2.30 -3.77 0.07
C ILE A 21 -3.23 -4.97 -0.11
N THR A 22 -2.69 -6.19 -0.16
CA THR A 22 -3.50 -7.41 -0.33
C THR A 22 -4.49 -7.61 0.81
N PHE A 23 -4.04 -7.38 2.05
CA PHE A 23 -4.90 -7.44 3.23
C PHE A 23 -6.08 -6.47 3.12
N HIS A 24 -5.80 -5.20 2.82
CA HIS A 24 -6.83 -4.17 2.71
C HIS A 24 -7.77 -4.41 1.51
N TYR A 25 -7.25 -4.93 0.40
CA TYR A 25 -8.06 -5.26 -0.78
C TYR A 25 -9.06 -6.37 -0.48
N ARG A 26 -8.60 -7.46 0.14
CA ARG A 26 -9.47 -8.59 0.51
C ARG A 26 -10.52 -8.18 1.52
N ARG A 27 -10.15 -7.32 2.48
CA ARG A 27 -11.09 -6.76 3.46
C ARG A 27 -12.18 -5.92 2.79
N ALA A 28 -11.84 -5.03 1.86
CA ALA A 28 -12.82 -4.16 1.20
C ALA A 28 -13.67 -4.91 0.16
N SER A 29 -13.08 -5.82 -0.61
CA SER A 29 -13.78 -6.59 -1.65
C SER A 29 -14.65 -7.73 -1.10
N SER A 30 -14.51 -8.07 0.19
CA SER A 30 -15.10 -9.30 0.79
C SER A 30 -14.66 -10.60 0.08
N MET A 31 -13.61 -10.55 -0.74
CA MET A 31 -13.07 -11.71 -1.45
C MET A 31 -11.89 -12.28 -0.66
N LYS A 32 -12.10 -13.43 0.00
CA LYS A 32 -11.08 -14.08 0.83
C LYS A 32 -9.78 -14.38 0.06
N ASP A 33 -9.91 -14.76 -1.22
CA ASP A 33 -8.79 -15.12 -2.10
C ASP A 33 -8.62 -14.14 -3.27
N GLY A 34 -9.18 -12.93 -3.16
CA GLY A 34 -9.07 -11.91 -4.19
C GLY A 34 -7.62 -11.54 -4.49
N SER A 35 -7.26 -11.51 -5.77
CA SER A 35 -6.00 -10.97 -6.26
C SER A 35 -6.14 -9.46 -6.45
N VAL A 36 -5.09 -8.73 -6.06
CA VAL A 36 -5.06 -7.28 -6.22
C VAL A 36 -4.97 -6.96 -7.72
N PRO A 37 -5.89 -6.15 -8.29
CA PRO A 37 -5.89 -5.78 -9.70
C PRO A 37 -4.84 -4.68 -9.96
N TRP A 38 -3.55 -5.02 -9.84
CA TRP A 38 -2.45 -4.06 -9.90
C TRP A 38 -2.44 -3.22 -11.18
N LEU A 39 -2.81 -3.82 -12.32
CA LEU A 39 -2.90 -3.11 -13.57
C LEU A 39 -3.97 -2.01 -13.52
N GLN A 40 -5.20 -2.35 -13.10
CA GLN A 40 -6.28 -1.39 -12.96
C GLN A 40 -5.97 -0.33 -11.90
N ILE A 41 -5.42 -0.70 -10.74
CA ILE A 41 -5.00 0.26 -9.72
C ILE A 41 -3.96 1.25 -10.28
N SER A 42 -3.05 0.78 -11.14
CA SER A 42 -2.01 1.66 -11.70
C SER A 42 -2.51 2.65 -12.75
N THR A 43 -3.62 2.34 -13.45
CA THR A 43 -4.19 3.17 -14.52
C THR A 43 -5.41 3.98 -14.06
N GLN A 44 -6.17 3.44 -13.12
CA GLN A 44 -7.45 3.94 -12.62
C GLN A 44 -7.43 4.13 -11.09
N ARG A 45 -6.27 4.49 -10.53
CA ARG A 45 -6.03 4.60 -9.08
C ARG A 45 -7.15 5.29 -8.31
N LEU A 46 -7.70 6.38 -8.83
CA LEU A 46 -8.70 7.21 -8.14
C LEU A 46 -10.03 6.47 -7.92
N ASP A 47 -10.34 5.49 -8.76
CA ASP A 47 -11.55 4.65 -8.66
C ASP A 47 -11.42 3.64 -7.52
N TYR A 48 -10.18 3.27 -7.17
CA TYR A 48 -9.88 2.27 -6.13
C TYR A 48 -9.44 2.91 -4.81
N ILE A 49 -8.71 4.02 -4.84
CA ILE A 49 -7.99 4.56 -3.68
C ILE A 49 -8.14 6.08 -3.65
N SER A 50 -8.66 6.59 -2.52
CA SER A 50 -8.68 8.03 -2.26
C SER A 50 -7.26 8.59 -2.14
N GLY A 51 -7.03 9.79 -2.66
CA GLY A 51 -5.72 10.45 -2.63
C GLY A 51 -5.13 10.63 -1.23
N LYS A 52 -5.97 10.69 -0.18
CA LYS A 52 -5.52 10.81 1.23
C LYS A 52 -4.71 9.62 1.74
N TYR A 53 -4.81 8.46 1.07
CA TYR A 53 -4.15 7.22 1.49
C TYR A 53 -2.79 6.98 0.82
N LEU A 54 -2.31 7.93 0.02
CA LEU A 54 -1.04 7.83 -0.67
C LEU A 54 -0.24 9.14 -0.52
N PRO A 55 1.10 9.08 -0.52
CA PRO A 55 1.92 10.27 -0.64
C PRO A 55 1.57 11.07 -1.91
N GLN A 56 1.76 12.39 -1.86
CA GLN A 56 1.49 13.24 -3.02
C GLN A 56 2.33 12.80 -4.23
N GLY A 57 1.68 12.61 -5.37
CA GLY A 57 2.34 12.15 -6.60
C GLY A 57 2.77 10.68 -6.61
N ALA A 58 2.48 9.91 -5.56
CA ALA A 58 2.86 8.50 -5.51
C ALA A 58 2.14 7.67 -6.58
N LYS A 59 2.91 6.77 -7.20
CA LYS A 59 2.41 5.74 -8.11
C LYS A 59 2.29 4.44 -7.33
N LEU A 60 1.07 3.94 -7.15
CA LEU A 60 0.87 2.60 -6.62
C LEU A 60 0.81 1.61 -7.79
N ARG A 61 1.74 0.67 -7.81
CA ARG A 61 1.90 -0.37 -8.82
C ARG A 61 2.26 -1.68 -8.15
N GLU A 62 2.33 -2.74 -8.95
CA GLU A 62 2.84 -4.02 -8.46
C GLU A 62 4.21 -3.86 -7.77
N PRO A 63 4.40 -4.43 -6.56
CA PRO A 63 5.59 -4.20 -5.74
C PRO A 63 6.92 -4.51 -6.43
N SER A 64 6.96 -5.53 -7.30
CA SER A 64 8.14 -5.89 -8.10
C SER A 64 8.68 -4.71 -8.92
N LYS A 65 7.79 -3.82 -9.38
CA LYS A 65 8.08 -2.67 -10.24
C LYS A 65 8.40 -1.38 -9.48
N LEU A 66 8.28 -1.38 -8.15
CA LEU A 66 8.58 -0.22 -7.33
C LEU A 66 10.09 -0.07 -7.11
N GLN A 67 10.56 1.17 -7.16
CA GLN A 67 11.91 1.55 -6.79
C GLN A 67 12.02 1.74 -5.28
N SER A 68 13.24 1.64 -4.73
CA SER A 68 13.49 1.77 -3.28
C SER A 68 12.84 3.01 -2.66
N LYS A 69 13.04 4.19 -3.27
CA LYS A 69 12.42 5.44 -2.81
C LYS A 69 10.89 5.41 -2.78
N GLU A 70 10.25 4.70 -3.71
CA GLU A 70 8.79 4.60 -3.78
C GLU A 70 8.28 3.68 -2.68
N VAL A 71 8.95 2.55 -2.46
CA VAL A 71 8.62 1.60 -1.39
C VAL A 71 8.76 2.24 -0.01
N VAL A 72 9.90 2.91 0.25
CA VAL A 72 10.15 3.60 1.52
C VAL A 72 9.08 4.69 1.76
N SER A 73 8.82 5.53 0.75
CA SER A 73 7.83 6.60 0.87
C SER A 73 6.41 6.07 1.18
N LEU A 74 6.00 4.94 0.58
CA LEU A 74 4.71 4.31 0.88
C LEU A 74 4.66 3.77 2.32
N LEU A 75 5.69 3.04 2.74
CA LEU A 75 5.72 2.40 4.06
C LEU A 75 5.80 3.43 5.18
N GLU A 76 6.63 4.47 5.05
CA GLU A 76 6.71 5.55 6.03
C GLU A 76 5.38 6.30 6.14
N PHE A 77 4.76 6.62 5.00
CA PHE A 77 3.47 7.30 4.99
C PHE A 77 2.38 6.51 5.71
N TRP A 78 2.25 5.21 5.44
CA TRP A 78 1.28 4.37 6.15
C TRP A 78 1.65 4.14 7.62
N ARG A 79 2.95 4.04 7.94
CA ARG A 79 3.43 3.93 9.32
C ARG A 79 3.13 5.20 10.13
N ASP A 80 3.19 6.37 9.52
CA ASP A 80 2.84 7.63 10.19
C ASP A 80 1.33 7.78 10.34
N ARG A 81 0.54 7.40 9.33
CA ARG A 81 -0.93 7.31 9.47
C ARG A 81 -1.36 6.36 10.58
N GLN A 82 -0.70 5.21 10.73
CA GLN A 82 -0.92 4.28 11.84
C GLN A 82 -0.77 4.92 13.22
N LYS A 83 0.10 5.91 13.37
CA LYS A 83 0.30 6.61 14.65
C LYS A 83 -0.76 7.70 14.87
N SER A 84 -1.16 8.39 13.81
CA SER A 84 -2.09 9.53 13.90
C SER A 84 -3.56 9.13 13.87
N ASP A 85 -3.91 8.11 13.09
CA ASP A 85 -5.26 7.60 12.91
C ASP A 85 -5.22 6.07 12.64
N PRO A 86 -5.13 5.25 13.71
CA PRO A 86 -4.96 3.81 13.58
C PRO A 86 -6.17 3.10 12.95
N ASP A 87 -7.35 3.72 12.98
CA ASP A 87 -8.59 3.16 12.42
C ASP A 87 -8.75 3.51 10.93
N ASP A 88 -8.15 4.60 10.45
CA ASP A 88 -8.19 5.06 9.04
C ASP A 88 -6.82 5.08 8.36
N VAL A 89 -6.03 4.01 8.48
CA VAL A 89 -4.70 3.95 7.86
C VAL A 89 -4.80 3.89 6.33
N PHE A 90 -5.64 2.98 5.83
CA PHE A 90 -5.80 2.71 4.40
C PHE A 90 -7.12 1.95 4.16
N THR A 91 -7.86 2.32 3.12
CA THR A 91 -8.94 1.47 2.58
C THR A 91 -9.04 1.62 1.07
N PHE A 92 -9.51 0.56 0.44
CA PHE A 92 -10.06 0.64 -0.91
C PHE A 92 -11.47 1.23 -0.87
N ARG A 93 -11.87 1.87 -1.98
CA ARG A 93 -13.24 2.28 -2.25
C ARG A 93 -14.14 1.10 -2.56
#